data_AF-A0A9K3JKW8-F1
#
_entry.id   AF-A0A9K3JKW8-F1
#
_cell.length_a   1.000
_cell.length_b   1.000
_cell.length_c   1.000
_cell.angle_alpha   90.00
_cell.angle_beta   90.00
_cell.angle_gamma   90.00
#
_symmetry.space_group_name_H-M   'P 1'
#
loop_
_entity.id
_entity.type
_entity.pdbx_description
1 polymer ?
#
loop_
_entity_poly.entity_id
_entity_poly.type
_entity_poly.pdbx_seq_one_letter_code
_entity_poly.pdbx_strand_id
1 'polypeptide(L)'
;MAIGFMLLYTKLSNVLTKNALFYTVILPFIAFFGAFGFVLYPLNNYFHPTALADKLLEFLGPQFLGPLAIMRIWSFCLFYVMAELWGSVVVSVLIWGFANQITTVEEAKKFYPLFGLGANVALIFSGRTVKYFSNMRKHLGPGVDGWAISLKYMMSIVVLMGLAICSLYWWVNTFVPLPTRSKKKKEKPNMSTMESLKFLASSPYIRDLATLVVAYGISINLVEVTWKSKLKAQFPSPNEYSSFMGDFSTATGIATFTMMLLSQWIFNKYGWGVAAKITPTVLLLTGVGFFSLILFGDPLGPGLMKFGMTPLLAAVYVGAMQNIFSKSAKYSLFDPCKEMAYIPLDEDTKVKGKAAIDVVCNPLGKSGGALIQQFMILTFGSLANSTPYLGGILLVIVLAWLGAAKSLDTQFTALRREEELEKEMERAAVKIPIVSSNVDTNGSVGSDSNTNSSTETSPRNL
;
A
#
# COMPACT_ATOMS: atom_id res chain seq x y z
N MET A 1 -16.64 0.57 4.86
CA MET A 1 -16.65 -0.79 4.26
C MET A 1 -15.36 -1.57 4.49
N ALA A 2 -14.16 -1.02 4.23
CA ALA A 2 -12.89 -1.74 4.47
C ALA A 2 -12.73 -2.29 5.90
N ILE A 3 -13.05 -1.50 6.93
CA ILE A 3 -13.05 -1.95 8.34
C ILE A 3 -14.04 -3.10 8.55
N GLY A 4 -15.27 -2.97 8.03
CA GLY A 4 -16.28 -4.02 8.11
C GLY A 4 -15.84 -5.32 7.43
N PHE A 5 -15.20 -5.23 6.27
CA PHE A 5 -14.60 -6.39 5.61
C PHE A 5 -13.50 -7.03 6.46
N MET A 6 -12.62 -6.25 7.08
CA MET A 6 -11.56 -6.76 7.95
C MET A 6 -12.11 -7.51 9.17
N LEU A 7 -13.20 -7.01 9.77
CA LEU A 7 -13.89 -7.70 10.86
C LEU A 7 -14.50 -9.03 10.38
N LEU A 8 -15.16 -9.02 9.22
CA LEU A 8 -15.71 -10.23 8.61
C LEU A 8 -14.61 -11.24 8.28
N TYR A 9 -13.52 -10.79 7.64
CA TYR A 9 -12.38 -11.63 7.29
C TYR A 9 -11.76 -12.27 8.52
N THR A 10 -11.57 -11.50 9.60
CA THR A 10 -11.05 -12.03 10.88
C THR A 10 -11.95 -13.13 11.41
N LYS A 11 -13.28 -12.92 11.42
CA LYS A 11 -14.25 -13.93 11.86
C LYS A 11 -14.18 -15.18 10.98
N LEU A 12 -14.18 -15.02 9.66
CA LEU A 12 -14.08 -16.13 8.71
C LEU A 12 -12.75 -16.90 8.86
N SER A 13 -11.64 -16.20 9.10
CA SER A 13 -10.31 -16.82 9.25
C SER A 13 -10.17 -17.70 10.49
N ASN A 14 -11.05 -17.53 11.48
CA ASN A 14 -11.08 -18.36 12.68
C ASN A 14 -11.95 -19.61 12.51
N VAL A 15 -12.88 -19.61 11.55
CA VAL A 15 -13.82 -20.71 11.32
C VAL A 15 -13.41 -21.57 10.11
N LEU A 16 -12.89 -20.96 9.05
CA LEU A 16 -12.58 -21.61 7.79
C LEU A 16 -11.13 -22.12 7.73
N THR A 17 -10.91 -23.21 7.01
CA THR A 17 -9.56 -23.63 6.61
C THR A 17 -8.96 -22.62 5.64
N LYS A 18 -7.63 -22.58 5.51
CA LYS A 18 -6.93 -21.61 4.66
C LYS A 18 -7.42 -21.63 3.21
N ASN A 19 -7.61 -22.82 2.64
CA ASN A 19 -8.08 -22.98 1.26
C ASN A 19 -9.53 -22.48 1.14
N ALA A 20 -10.40 -22.87 2.07
CA ALA A 20 -11.79 -22.41 2.09
C ALA A 20 -11.88 -20.89 2.27
N LEU A 21 -11.05 -20.30 3.12
CA LEU A 21 -10.97 -18.85 3.35
C LEU A 21 -10.57 -18.12 2.06
N PHE A 22 -9.56 -18.61 1.34
CA PHE A 22 -9.11 -18.02 0.08
C PHE A 22 -10.25 -17.97 -0.95
N TYR A 23 -10.92 -19.11 -1.20
CA TYR A 23 -12.02 -19.19 -2.16
C TYR A 23 -13.26 -18.41 -1.74
N THR A 24 -13.60 -18.45 -0.44
CA THR A 24 -14.75 -17.70 0.11
C THR A 24 -14.56 -16.19 -0.05
N VAL A 25 -13.32 -15.70 -0.04
CA VAL A 25 -13.03 -14.28 -0.24
C VAL A 25 -12.97 -13.91 -1.71
N ILE A 26 -12.26 -14.66 -2.56
CA ILE A 26 -12.02 -14.25 -3.95
C ILE A 26 -13.24 -14.44 -4.87
N LEU A 27 -14.02 -15.50 -4.68
CA LEU A 27 -15.15 -15.83 -5.56
C LEU A 27 -16.25 -14.76 -5.54
N PRO A 28 -16.64 -14.16 -4.40
CA PRO A 28 -17.57 -13.04 -4.38
C PRO A 28 -17.10 -11.82 -5.19
N PHE A 29 -15.79 -11.50 -5.21
CA PHE A 29 -15.28 -10.42 -6.06
C PHE A 29 -15.42 -10.76 -7.54
N ILE A 30 -15.03 -11.98 -7.94
CA ILE A 30 -15.13 -12.44 -9.33
C ILE A 30 -16.60 -12.42 -9.78
N ALA A 31 -17.49 -13.00 -8.97
CA ALA A 31 -18.93 -13.01 -9.23
C ALA A 31 -19.51 -11.60 -9.33
N PHE A 32 -19.10 -10.69 -8.44
CA PHE A 32 -19.54 -9.30 -8.47
C PHE A 32 -19.09 -8.57 -9.74
N PHE A 33 -17.81 -8.66 -10.14
CA PHE A 33 -17.33 -7.99 -11.35
C PHE A 33 -17.98 -8.56 -12.62
N GLY A 34 -18.22 -9.87 -12.67
CA GLY A 34 -19.02 -10.50 -13.71
C GLY A 34 -20.46 -9.98 -13.72
N ALA A 35 -21.17 -10.06 -12.59
CA ALA A 35 -22.53 -9.56 -12.46
C ALA A 35 -22.64 -8.07 -12.81
N PHE A 36 -21.62 -7.26 -12.47
CA PHE A 36 -21.61 -5.85 -12.81
C PHE A 36 -21.57 -5.61 -14.32
N GLY A 37 -20.62 -6.25 -15.02
CA GLY A 37 -20.48 -6.09 -16.48
C GLY A 37 -21.66 -6.65 -17.27
N PHE A 38 -22.23 -7.78 -16.84
CA PHE A 38 -23.25 -8.51 -17.60
C PHE A 38 -24.69 -8.24 -17.17
N VAL A 39 -24.94 -7.83 -15.92
CA VAL A 39 -26.30 -7.66 -15.36
C VAL A 39 -26.53 -6.23 -14.86
N LEU A 40 -25.74 -5.74 -13.90
CA LEU A 40 -26.02 -4.46 -13.23
C LEU A 40 -25.84 -3.25 -14.16
N TYR A 41 -24.81 -3.25 -15.00
CA TYR A 41 -24.56 -2.14 -15.91
C TYR A 41 -25.58 -2.06 -17.05
N PRO A 42 -25.89 -3.16 -17.79
CA PRO A 42 -26.92 -3.11 -18.85
C PRO A 42 -28.33 -2.79 -18.33
N LEU A 43 -28.64 -3.16 -17.08
CA LEU A 43 -29.93 -2.90 -16.44
C LEU A 43 -29.89 -1.70 -15.48
N ASN A 44 -28.95 -0.77 -15.67
CA ASN A 44 -28.77 0.37 -14.76
C ASN A 44 -30.04 1.20 -14.56
N ASN A 45 -30.85 1.40 -15.61
CA ASN A 45 -32.12 2.13 -15.57
C ASN A 45 -33.15 1.50 -14.63
N TYR A 46 -33.07 0.19 -14.37
CA TYR A 46 -33.96 -0.51 -13.45
C TYR A 46 -33.45 -0.43 -12.00
N PHE A 47 -32.14 -0.55 -11.81
CA PHE A 47 -31.54 -0.58 -10.47
C PHE A 47 -31.31 0.81 -9.87
N HIS A 48 -31.21 1.86 -10.68
CA HIS A 48 -30.95 3.22 -10.22
C HIS A 48 -32.27 3.93 -9.89
N PRO A 49 -32.53 4.29 -8.62
CA PRO A 49 -33.77 4.94 -8.21
C PRO A 49 -33.74 6.43 -8.56
N THR A 50 -33.63 6.77 -9.85
CA THR A 50 -33.49 8.15 -10.34
C THR A 50 -34.68 9.01 -9.93
N ALA A 51 -35.91 8.53 -10.18
CA ALA A 51 -37.13 9.24 -9.83
C ALA A 51 -37.31 9.49 -8.32
N LEU A 52 -36.90 8.52 -7.48
CA LEU A 52 -36.93 8.70 -6.03
C LEU A 52 -35.88 9.73 -5.58
N ALA A 53 -34.68 9.67 -6.15
CA ALA A 53 -33.61 10.60 -5.85
C ALA A 53 -33.94 12.03 -6.29
N ASP A 54 -34.64 12.21 -7.42
CA ASP A 54 -35.13 13.52 -7.86
C ASP A 54 -36.15 14.10 -6.86
N LYS A 55 -37.16 13.31 -6.46
CA LYS A 55 -38.16 13.73 -5.47
C LYS A 55 -37.56 14.09 -4.11
N LEU A 56 -36.60 13.30 -3.64
CA LEU A 56 -35.90 13.57 -2.38
C LEU A 56 -35.03 14.83 -2.47
N LEU A 57 -34.44 15.11 -3.64
CA LEU A 57 -33.64 16.32 -3.84
C LEU A 57 -34.51 17.57 -3.86
N GLU A 58 -35.68 17.50 -4.48
CA GLU A 58 -36.69 18.58 -4.45
C GLU A 58 -37.17 18.86 -3.03
N PHE A 59 -37.38 17.82 -2.21
CA PHE A 59 -37.86 17.95 -0.84
C PHE A 59 -36.77 18.42 0.15
N LEU A 60 -35.56 17.85 0.08
CA LEU A 60 -34.47 18.11 1.02
C LEU A 60 -33.59 19.31 0.61
N GLY A 61 -33.70 19.74 -0.65
CA GLY A 61 -32.94 20.84 -1.21
C GLY A 61 -31.53 20.47 -1.70
N PRO A 62 -30.83 21.43 -2.34
CA PRO A 62 -29.57 21.19 -3.06
C PRO A 62 -28.40 20.71 -2.17
N GLN A 63 -28.48 20.95 -0.86
CA GLN A 63 -27.46 20.57 0.12
C GLN A 63 -27.28 19.04 0.22
N PHE A 64 -28.31 18.27 -0.14
CA PHE A 64 -28.29 16.80 -0.10
C PHE A 64 -27.89 16.14 -1.42
N LEU A 65 -27.45 16.92 -2.42
CA LEU A 65 -27.08 16.40 -3.74
C LEU A 65 -26.01 15.30 -3.64
N GLY A 66 -25.00 15.45 -2.77
CA GLY A 66 -23.95 14.45 -2.60
C GLY A 66 -24.47 13.08 -2.15
N PRO A 67 -25.08 12.96 -0.95
CA PRO A 67 -25.67 11.71 -0.46
C PRO A 67 -26.72 11.12 -1.41
N LEU A 68 -27.58 11.96 -2.00
CA LEU A 68 -28.60 11.51 -2.95
C LEU A 68 -28.01 11.04 -4.27
N ALA A 69 -26.89 11.61 -4.73
CA ALA A 69 -26.18 11.11 -5.90
C ALA A 69 -25.63 9.70 -5.64
N ILE A 70 -25.08 9.43 -4.45
CA ILE A 70 -24.61 8.08 -4.09
C ILE A 70 -25.77 7.07 -4.14
N MET A 71 -26.94 7.44 -3.61
CA MET A 71 -28.14 6.59 -3.67
C MET A 71 -28.62 6.39 -5.11
N ARG A 72 -28.62 7.45 -5.92
CA ARG A 72 -29.05 7.45 -7.32
C ARG A 72 -28.25 6.45 -8.16
N ILE A 73 -26.92 6.42 -8.00
CA ILE A 73 -26.01 5.58 -8.78
C ILE A 73 -25.31 4.52 -7.92
N TRP A 74 -26.03 3.95 -6.94
CA TRP A 74 -25.46 3.09 -5.90
C TRP A 74 -24.66 1.89 -6.46
N SER A 75 -25.07 1.31 -7.59
CA SER A 75 -24.35 0.17 -8.17
C SER A 75 -22.97 0.56 -8.69
N PHE A 76 -22.80 1.80 -9.17
CA PHE A 76 -21.51 2.34 -9.60
C PHE A 76 -20.64 2.69 -8.40
N CYS A 77 -21.24 3.23 -7.32
CA CYS A 77 -20.54 3.43 -6.05
C CYS A 77 -20.07 2.10 -5.44
N LEU A 78 -20.89 1.06 -5.51
CA LEU A 78 -20.54 -0.28 -5.05
C LEU A 78 -19.40 -0.87 -5.90
N PHE A 79 -19.42 -0.68 -7.22
CA PHE A 79 -18.32 -1.08 -8.09
C PHE A 79 -17.00 -0.39 -7.71
N TYR A 80 -17.04 0.92 -7.47
CA TYR A 80 -15.88 1.67 -7.00
C TYR A 80 -15.33 1.09 -5.69
N VAL A 81 -16.20 0.77 -4.74
CA VAL A 81 -15.80 0.19 -3.46
C VAL A 81 -15.20 -1.21 -3.64
N MET A 82 -15.83 -2.07 -4.45
CA MET A 82 -15.31 -3.42 -4.72
C MET A 82 -13.95 -3.36 -5.44
N ALA A 83 -13.76 -2.42 -6.37
CA ALA A 83 -12.48 -2.17 -7.02
C ALA A 83 -11.39 -1.70 -6.05
N GLU A 84 -11.70 -0.77 -5.15
CA GLU A 84 -10.77 -0.33 -4.09
C GLU A 84 -10.46 -1.46 -3.09
N LEU A 85 -11.46 -2.28 -2.74
CA LEU A 85 -11.28 -3.43 -1.86
C LEU A 85 -10.44 -4.53 -2.51
N TRP A 86 -10.47 -4.70 -3.83
CA TRP A 86 -9.64 -5.69 -4.52
C TRP A 86 -8.15 -5.54 -4.19
N GLY A 87 -7.63 -4.30 -4.26
CA GLY A 87 -6.22 -4.03 -3.95
C GLY A 87 -5.88 -4.33 -2.49
N SER A 88 -6.75 -3.94 -1.55
CA SER A 88 -6.49 -4.16 -0.11
C SER A 88 -6.70 -5.61 0.34
N VAL A 89 -7.66 -6.31 -0.23
CA VAL A 89 -8.05 -7.67 0.19
C VAL A 89 -7.32 -8.72 -0.62
N VAL A 90 -7.50 -8.72 -1.95
CA VAL A 90 -6.98 -9.78 -2.80
C VAL A 90 -5.46 -9.68 -2.89
N VAL A 91 -4.93 -8.49 -3.15
CA VAL A 91 -3.47 -8.31 -3.26
C VAL A 91 -2.80 -8.32 -1.89
N SER A 92 -3.21 -7.45 -0.95
CA SER A 92 -2.48 -7.33 0.32
C SER A 92 -2.71 -8.50 1.28
N VAL A 93 -3.91 -9.08 1.37
CA VAL A 93 -4.21 -10.14 2.34
C VAL A 93 -4.04 -11.53 1.73
N LEU A 94 -4.64 -11.81 0.57
CA LEU A 94 -4.61 -13.16 0.00
C LEU A 94 -3.26 -13.50 -0.64
N ILE A 95 -2.73 -12.67 -1.54
CA ILE A 95 -1.46 -12.97 -2.24
C ILE A 95 -0.31 -13.02 -1.23
N TRP A 96 -0.11 -11.99 -0.42
CA TRP A 96 0.96 -12.01 0.59
C TRP A 96 0.72 -13.06 1.68
N GLY A 97 -0.54 -13.29 2.05
CA GLY A 97 -0.90 -14.37 2.97
C GLY A 97 -0.47 -15.74 2.45
N PHE A 98 -0.59 -15.97 1.14
CA PHE A 98 -0.17 -17.20 0.48
C PHE A 98 1.34 -17.27 0.22
N ALA A 99 1.95 -16.20 -0.31
CA ALA A 99 3.40 -16.11 -0.52
C ALA A 99 4.17 -16.42 0.76
N ASN A 100 3.74 -15.84 1.89
CA ASN A 100 4.35 -16.10 3.19
C ASN A 100 4.20 -17.56 3.65
N GLN A 101 3.24 -18.33 3.14
CA GLN A 101 3.05 -19.73 3.50
C GLN A 101 3.94 -20.66 2.71
N ILE A 102 4.13 -20.38 1.41
CA ILE A 102 4.86 -21.26 0.50
C ILE A 102 6.36 -20.94 0.44
N THR A 103 6.77 -19.74 0.82
CA THR A 103 8.16 -19.27 0.69
C THR A 103 8.90 -19.29 2.04
N THR A 104 10.12 -19.83 2.07
CA THR A 104 11.02 -19.76 3.22
C THR A 104 11.67 -18.38 3.35
N VAL A 105 12.33 -18.09 4.48
CA VAL A 105 12.96 -16.77 4.71
C VAL A 105 14.08 -16.50 3.71
N GLU A 106 14.86 -17.51 3.35
CA GLU A 106 15.96 -17.41 2.39
C GLU A 106 15.43 -17.15 0.97
N GLU A 107 14.41 -17.89 0.57
CA GLU A 107 13.73 -17.72 -0.71
C GLU A 107 13.02 -16.37 -0.81
N ALA A 108 12.42 -15.88 0.28
CA ALA A 108 11.68 -14.61 0.31
C ALA A 108 12.57 -13.43 -0.08
N LYS A 109 13.85 -13.43 0.33
CA LYS A 109 14.83 -12.40 -0.06
C LYS A 109 15.03 -12.31 -1.58
N LYS A 110 14.85 -13.44 -2.30
CA LYS A 110 14.98 -13.52 -3.75
C LYS A 110 13.65 -13.27 -4.48
N PHE A 111 12.56 -13.89 -4.02
CA PHE A 111 11.28 -13.87 -4.74
C PHE A 111 10.41 -12.65 -4.46
N TYR A 112 10.44 -12.09 -3.24
CA TYR A 112 9.55 -10.97 -2.91
C TYR A 112 9.87 -9.71 -3.74
N PRO A 113 11.15 -9.35 -3.98
CA PRO A 113 11.49 -8.31 -4.94
C PRO A 113 10.98 -8.61 -6.36
N LEU A 114 11.05 -9.88 -6.80
CA LEU A 114 10.56 -10.30 -8.11
C LEU A 114 9.04 -10.16 -8.24
N PHE A 115 8.27 -10.43 -7.17
CA PHE A 115 6.83 -10.17 -7.16
C PHE A 115 6.51 -8.69 -7.33
N GLY A 116 7.28 -7.81 -6.66
CA GLY A 116 7.16 -6.36 -6.84
C GLY A 116 7.48 -5.90 -8.26
N LEU A 117 8.53 -6.44 -8.88
CA LEU A 117 8.87 -6.15 -10.28
C LEU A 117 7.79 -6.67 -11.24
N GLY A 118 7.32 -7.90 -11.03
CA GLY A 118 6.25 -8.52 -11.82
C GLY A 118 4.94 -7.73 -11.76
N ALA A 119 4.59 -7.17 -10.60
CA ALA A 119 3.42 -6.31 -10.46
C ALA A 119 3.50 -5.04 -11.32
N ASN A 120 4.69 -4.44 -11.45
CA ASN A 120 4.89 -3.26 -12.31
C ASN A 120 4.85 -3.62 -13.80
N VAL A 121 5.36 -4.78 -14.18
CA VAL A 121 5.20 -5.32 -15.54
C VAL A 121 3.72 -5.56 -15.86
N ALA A 122 2.97 -6.18 -14.93
CA ALA A 122 1.53 -6.36 -15.08
C ALA A 122 0.77 -5.04 -15.23
N LEU A 123 1.20 -3.98 -14.52
CA LEU A 123 0.62 -2.64 -14.66
C LEU A 123 0.81 -2.04 -16.07
N ILE A 124 1.95 -2.30 -16.71
CA ILE A 124 2.22 -1.90 -18.11
C ILE A 124 1.23 -2.58 -19.06
N PHE A 125 1.09 -3.90 -18.95
CA PHE A 125 0.15 -4.66 -19.78
C PHE A 125 -1.30 -4.22 -19.53
N SER A 126 -1.68 -4.06 -18.27
CA SER A 126 -3.02 -3.57 -17.90
C SER A 126 -3.33 -2.22 -18.55
N GLY A 127 -2.38 -1.28 -18.56
CA GLY A 127 -2.57 0.03 -19.19
C GLY A 127 -2.81 -0.08 -20.70
N ARG A 128 -2.05 -0.95 -21.39
CA ARG A 128 -2.21 -1.20 -22.83
C ARG A 128 -3.52 -1.90 -23.15
N THR A 129 -3.94 -2.87 -22.34
CA THR A 129 -5.24 -3.53 -22.47
C THR A 129 -6.38 -2.53 -22.33
N VAL A 130 -6.35 -1.65 -21.33
CA VAL A 130 -7.38 -0.60 -21.14
C VAL A 130 -7.45 0.32 -22.36
N LYS A 131 -6.30 0.76 -22.88
CA LYS A 131 -6.24 1.61 -24.07
C LYS A 131 -6.73 0.91 -25.33
N TYR A 132 -6.42 -0.37 -25.51
CA TYR A 132 -6.90 -1.18 -26.63
C TYR A 132 -8.44 -1.22 -26.67
N PHE A 133 -9.08 -1.61 -25.57
CA PHE A 133 -10.54 -1.67 -25.49
C PHE A 133 -11.22 -0.30 -25.53
N SER A 134 -10.51 0.77 -25.16
CA SER A 134 -10.99 2.14 -25.33
C SER A 134 -10.98 2.53 -26.82
N ASN A 135 -9.85 2.33 -27.52
CA ASN A 135 -9.75 2.66 -28.94
C ASN A 135 -10.64 1.81 -29.85
N MET A 136 -10.94 0.57 -29.46
CA MET A 136 -11.92 -0.29 -30.17
C MET A 136 -13.28 0.40 -30.31
N ARG A 137 -13.67 1.25 -29.34
CA ARG A 137 -14.94 2.00 -29.37
C ARG A 137 -15.06 2.94 -30.56
N LYS A 138 -13.94 3.41 -31.12
CA LYS A 138 -13.90 4.34 -32.27
C LYS A 138 -14.32 3.68 -33.58
N HIS A 139 -14.35 2.35 -33.63
CA HIS A 139 -14.64 1.56 -34.82
C HIS A 139 -16.01 0.85 -34.75
N LEU A 140 -16.82 1.15 -33.73
CA LEU A 140 -18.17 0.61 -33.58
C LEU A 140 -19.17 1.47 -34.36
N GLY A 141 -20.17 0.82 -34.98
CA GLY A 141 -21.21 1.50 -35.76
C GLY A 141 -22.09 2.45 -34.94
N PRO A 142 -22.77 3.41 -35.59
CA PRO A 142 -23.66 4.35 -34.91
C PRO A 142 -24.81 3.62 -34.19
N GLY A 143 -25.09 4.01 -32.94
CA GLY A 143 -26.16 3.43 -32.11
C GLY A 143 -25.72 2.33 -31.13
N VAL A 144 -24.46 1.89 -31.17
CA VAL A 144 -23.93 0.90 -30.23
C VAL A 144 -23.29 1.60 -29.02
N ASP A 145 -23.69 1.24 -27.80
CA ASP A 145 -23.02 1.70 -26.57
C ASP A 145 -21.61 1.06 -26.46
N GLY A 146 -20.63 1.75 -27.06
CA GLY A 146 -19.24 1.32 -27.04
C GLY A 146 -18.65 1.27 -25.63
N TRP A 147 -19.17 2.04 -24.68
CA TRP A 147 -18.75 1.93 -23.29
C TRP A 147 -19.21 0.61 -22.68
N ALA A 148 -20.50 0.25 -22.83
CA ALA A 148 -21.02 -1.01 -22.33
C ALA A 148 -20.25 -2.22 -22.86
N ILE A 149 -19.93 -2.23 -24.16
CA ILE A 149 -19.17 -3.32 -24.79
C ILE A 149 -17.75 -3.40 -24.22
N SER A 150 -17.06 -2.27 -24.16
CA SER A 150 -15.70 -2.20 -23.63
C SER A 150 -15.65 -2.61 -22.16
N LEU A 151 -16.62 -2.16 -21.36
CA LEU A 151 -16.76 -2.56 -19.96
C LEU A 151 -17.00 -4.08 -19.84
N LYS A 152 -17.87 -4.66 -20.68
CA LYS A 152 -18.11 -6.11 -20.72
C LYS A 152 -16.81 -6.86 -21.00
N TYR A 153 -16.04 -6.48 -22.02
CA TYR A 153 -14.76 -7.14 -22.30
C TYR A 153 -13.73 -7.00 -21.17
N MET A 154 -13.62 -5.80 -20.58
CA MET A 154 -12.74 -5.60 -19.42
C MET A 154 -13.16 -6.48 -18.23
N MET A 155 -14.46 -6.58 -17.95
CA MET A 155 -14.97 -7.44 -16.88
C MET A 155 -14.79 -8.93 -17.18
N SER A 156 -14.95 -9.35 -18.44
CA SER A 156 -14.65 -10.72 -18.88
C SER A 156 -13.19 -11.08 -18.58
N ILE A 157 -12.24 -10.18 -18.87
CA ILE A 157 -10.83 -10.41 -18.55
C ILE A 157 -10.62 -10.52 -17.05
N VAL A 158 -11.24 -9.66 -16.24
CA VAL A 158 -11.16 -9.73 -14.78
C VAL A 158 -11.67 -11.09 -14.28
N VAL A 159 -12.81 -11.57 -14.81
CA VAL A 159 -13.36 -12.88 -14.45
C VAL A 159 -12.44 -14.02 -14.87
N LEU A 160 -11.96 -14.02 -16.12
CA LEU A 160 -11.05 -15.05 -16.62
C LEU A 160 -9.74 -15.11 -15.83
N MET A 161 -9.15 -13.95 -15.52
CA MET A 161 -7.94 -13.88 -14.69
C MET A 161 -8.22 -14.29 -13.25
N GLY A 162 -9.39 -13.94 -12.69
CA GLY A 162 -9.82 -14.40 -11.37
C GLY A 162 -9.97 -15.92 -11.29
N LEU A 163 -10.55 -16.54 -12.31
CA LEU A 163 -10.63 -18.00 -12.44
C LEU A 163 -9.24 -18.62 -12.61
N ALA A 164 -8.36 -18.00 -13.40
CA ALA A 164 -6.97 -18.44 -13.52
C ALA A 164 -6.22 -18.39 -12.18
N ILE A 165 -6.43 -17.35 -11.36
CA ILE A 165 -5.89 -17.28 -9.99
C ILE A 165 -6.41 -18.45 -9.14
N CYS A 166 -7.71 -18.76 -9.23
CA CYS A 166 -8.31 -19.90 -8.51
C CYS A 166 -7.70 -21.25 -8.94
N SER A 167 -7.50 -21.44 -10.24
CA SER A 167 -6.89 -22.64 -10.82
C SER A 167 -5.42 -22.78 -10.44
N LEU A 168 -4.64 -21.68 -10.48
CA LEU A 168 -3.25 -21.67 -10.05
C LEU A 168 -3.13 -21.95 -8.55
N TYR A 169 -4.00 -21.36 -7.73
CA TYR A 169 -4.02 -21.62 -6.29
C TYR A 169 -4.35 -23.09 -5.99
N TRP A 170 -5.33 -23.67 -6.71
CA TRP A 170 -5.65 -25.10 -6.61
C TRP A 170 -4.45 -25.96 -7.01
N TRP A 171 -3.83 -25.65 -8.15
CA TRP A 171 -2.68 -26.38 -8.68
C TRP A 171 -1.50 -26.38 -7.71
N VAL A 172 -1.13 -25.23 -7.15
CA VAL A 172 -0.03 -25.14 -6.17
C VAL A 172 -0.35 -25.95 -4.91
N ASN A 173 -1.55 -25.83 -4.35
CA ASN A 173 -1.90 -26.57 -3.13
C ASN A 173 -2.04 -28.08 -3.33
N THR A 174 -2.26 -28.53 -4.57
CA THR A 174 -2.45 -29.96 -4.88
C THR A 174 -1.14 -30.64 -5.28
N PHE A 175 -0.31 -29.97 -6.07
CA PHE A 175 0.87 -30.58 -6.70
C PHE A 175 2.22 -30.13 -6.10
N VAL A 176 2.27 -29.01 -5.37
CA VAL A 176 3.52 -28.50 -4.81
C VAL A 176 3.62 -28.91 -3.33
N PRO A 177 4.68 -29.62 -2.91
CA PRO A 177 4.88 -29.95 -1.51
C PRO A 177 5.15 -28.67 -0.71
N LEU A 178 4.21 -28.32 0.16
CA LEU A 178 4.31 -27.11 0.97
C LEU A 178 5.21 -27.35 2.20
N PRO A 179 6.03 -26.36 2.60
CA PRO A 179 6.90 -26.50 3.76
C PRO A 179 6.09 -26.73 5.04
N THR A 180 6.48 -27.74 5.83
CA THR A 180 5.89 -28.08 7.12
C THR A 180 6.19 -26.99 8.16
N ARG A 181 5.29 -26.00 8.29
CA ARG A 181 5.37 -25.01 9.36
C ARG A 181 4.57 -25.42 10.59
N SER A 182 5.15 -25.20 11.77
CA SER A 182 4.50 -25.37 13.08
C SER A 182 3.14 -24.67 13.10
N LYS A 183 2.08 -25.40 13.49
CA LYS A 183 0.71 -24.89 13.69
C LYS A 183 0.59 -23.94 14.88
N LYS A 184 1.67 -23.65 15.62
CA LYS A 184 1.65 -22.60 16.65
C LYS A 184 1.43 -21.26 15.95
N LYS A 185 0.16 -20.82 15.91
CA LYS A 185 -0.24 -19.43 15.67
C LYS A 185 0.63 -18.62 16.64
N LYS A 186 1.71 -17.98 16.17
CA LYS A 186 2.28 -16.87 16.94
C LYS A 186 1.12 -15.90 17.07
N GLU A 187 0.65 -15.68 18.30
CA GLU A 187 -0.34 -14.65 18.57
C GLU A 187 0.25 -13.36 18.02
N LYS A 188 -0.32 -12.88 16.91
CA LYS A 188 -0.11 -11.49 16.54
C LYS A 188 -0.68 -10.73 17.74
N PRO A 189 0.08 -9.84 18.40
CA PRO A 189 -0.49 -9.03 19.46
C PRO A 189 -1.69 -8.30 18.84
N ASN A 190 -2.89 -8.68 19.26
CA ASN A 190 -4.13 -8.02 18.87
C ASN A 190 -4.17 -6.72 19.66
N MET A 191 -3.34 -5.76 19.28
CA MET A 191 -3.43 -4.43 19.85
C MET A 191 -4.76 -3.85 19.40
N SER A 192 -5.58 -3.42 20.35
CA SER A 192 -6.75 -2.60 20.04
C SER A 192 -6.29 -1.34 19.30
N THR A 193 -7.10 -0.79 18.40
CA THR A 193 -6.76 0.43 17.66
C THR A 193 -6.34 1.57 18.58
N MET A 194 -6.92 1.63 19.79
CA MET A 194 -6.54 2.60 20.83
C MET A 194 -5.16 2.32 21.43
N GLU A 195 -4.81 1.06 21.67
CA GLU A 195 -3.49 0.65 22.15
C GLU A 195 -2.41 0.89 21.08
N SER A 196 -2.74 0.66 19.80
CA SER A 196 -1.87 1.00 18.69
C SER A 196 -1.60 2.51 18.65
N LEU A 197 -2.62 3.36 18.78
CA LEU A 197 -2.42 4.82 18.82
C LEU A 197 -1.59 5.26 20.02
N LYS A 198 -1.82 4.67 21.21
CA LYS A 198 -1.02 4.95 22.41
C LYS A 198 0.44 4.54 22.23
N PHE A 199 0.69 3.38 21.62
CA PHE A 199 2.02 2.87 21.31
C PHE A 199 2.75 3.72 20.24
N LEU A 200 2.03 4.19 19.21
CA LEU A 200 2.58 5.11 18.21
C LEU A 200 3.03 6.42 18.86
N ALA A 201 2.29 6.91 19.86
CA ALA A 201 2.61 8.15 20.56
C ALA A 201 3.78 8.03 21.56
N SER A 202 4.09 6.81 22.05
CA SER A 202 5.11 6.61 23.08
C SER A 202 6.55 6.57 22.57
N SER A 203 6.77 6.16 21.31
CA SER A 203 8.11 6.07 20.73
C SER A 203 8.33 7.18 19.67
N PRO A 204 9.31 8.08 19.85
CA PRO A 204 9.65 9.11 18.86
C PRO A 204 9.96 8.51 17.48
N TYR A 205 10.67 7.38 17.44
CA TYR A 205 11.03 6.68 16.22
C TYR A 205 9.80 6.18 15.45
N ILE A 206 8.89 5.50 16.16
CA ILE A 206 7.66 4.96 15.56
C ILE A 206 6.71 6.09 15.16
N ARG A 207 6.66 7.18 15.93
CA ARG A 207 5.87 8.37 15.60
C ARG A 207 6.33 9.03 14.31
N ASP A 208 7.64 9.17 14.12
CA ASP A 208 8.19 9.73 12.89
C ASP A 208 7.88 8.81 11.70
N LEU A 209 8.08 7.49 11.85
CA LEU A 209 7.73 6.52 10.81
C LEU A 209 6.22 6.52 10.48
N ALA A 210 5.36 6.63 11.48
CA ALA A 210 3.92 6.81 11.29
C ALA A 210 3.60 8.10 10.55
N THR A 211 4.27 9.21 10.88
CA THR A 211 4.14 10.50 10.20
C THR A 211 4.50 10.38 8.72
N LEU A 212 5.60 9.69 8.39
CA LEU A 212 5.99 9.41 7.00
C LEU A 212 4.86 8.75 6.21
N VAL A 213 4.27 7.69 6.77
CA VAL A 213 3.23 6.88 6.11
C VAL A 213 1.91 7.65 5.97
N VAL A 214 1.46 8.32 7.04
CA VAL A 214 0.25 9.13 7.01
C VAL A 214 0.41 10.32 6.06
N ALA A 215 1.54 11.03 6.11
CA ALA A 215 1.80 12.18 5.26
C ALA A 215 1.82 11.81 3.77
N TYR A 216 2.46 10.69 3.39
CA TYR A 216 2.38 10.18 2.02
C TYR A 216 0.93 9.91 1.61
N GLY A 217 0.19 9.16 2.45
CA GLY A 217 -1.18 8.75 2.16
C GLY A 217 -2.13 9.92 1.97
N ILE A 218 -2.02 10.96 2.80
CA ILE A 218 -2.80 12.20 2.65
C ILE A 218 -2.35 12.93 1.38
N SER A 219 -1.05 13.17 1.21
CA SER A 219 -0.51 13.97 0.11
C SER A 219 -0.88 13.40 -1.27
N ILE A 220 -0.72 12.08 -1.47
CA ILE A 220 -1.05 11.46 -2.75
C ILE A 220 -2.55 11.51 -3.03
N ASN A 221 -3.40 11.34 -2.02
CA ASN A 221 -4.85 11.43 -2.18
C ASN A 221 -5.28 12.87 -2.53
N LEU A 222 -4.67 13.87 -1.87
CA LEU A 222 -4.91 15.28 -2.15
C LEU A 222 -4.65 15.64 -3.61
N VAL A 223 -3.49 15.24 -4.12
CA VAL A 223 -3.10 15.53 -5.50
C VAL A 223 -3.91 14.70 -6.50
N GLU A 224 -4.09 13.39 -6.27
CA GLU A 224 -4.72 12.48 -7.22
C GLU A 224 -6.18 12.84 -7.51
N VAL A 225 -6.96 13.20 -6.49
CA VAL A 225 -8.37 13.59 -6.69
C VAL A 225 -8.48 14.94 -7.40
N THR A 226 -7.66 15.92 -7.00
CA THR A 226 -7.60 17.23 -7.66
C THR A 226 -7.23 17.07 -9.14
N TRP A 227 -6.24 16.22 -9.43
CA TRP A 227 -5.83 15.89 -10.79
C TRP A 227 -6.92 15.17 -11.58
N LYS A 228 -7.58 14.14 -11.02
CA LYS A 228 -8.70 13.45 -11.67
C LYS A 228 -9.83 14.40 -12.05
N SER A 229 -10.09 15.42 -11.23
CA SER A 229 -11.07 16.46 -11.56
C SER A 229 -10.67 17.27 -12.79
N LYS A 230 -9.38 17.64 -12.94
CA LYS A 230 -8.88 18.34 -14.13
C LYS A 230 -8.84 17.43 -15.36
N LEU A 231 -8.46 16.17 -15.17
CA LEU A 231 -8.49 15.15 -16.22
C LEU A 231 -9.91 14.96 -16.77
N LYS A 232 -10.92 14.89 -15.90
CA LYS A 232 -12.33 14.78 -16.29
C LYS A 232 -12.83 16.04 -17.01
N ALA A 233 -12.35 17.23 -16.62
CA ALA A 233 -12.68 18.48 -17.31
C ALA A 233 -12.07 18.55 -18.71
N GLN A 234 -10.85 18.02 -18.90
CA GLN A 234 -10.16 18.00 -20.19
C GLN A 234 -10.66 16.91 -21.13
N PHE A 235 -10.99 15.73 -20.58
CA PHE A 235 -11.51 14.58 -21.33
C PHE A 235 -12.88 14.15 -20.77
N PRO A 236 -13.97 14.87 -21.11
CA PRO A 236 -15.31 14.50 -20.67
C PRO A 236 -15.78 13.17 -21.25
N SER A 237 -15.26 12.81 -22.44
CA SER A 237 -15.55 11.54 -23.08
C SER A 237 -14.97 10.38 -22.25
N PRO A 238 -15.79 9.41 -21.82
CA PRO A 238 -15.32 8.22 -21.09
C PRO A 238 -14.25 7.45 -21.86
N ASN A 239 -14.25 7.53 -23.19
CA ASN A 239 -13.26 6.90 -24.05
C ASN A 239 -11.88 7.54 -23.94
N GLU A 240 -11.80 8.85 -24.11
CA GLU A 240 -10.54 9.59 -24.05
C GLU A 240 -9.96 9.55 -22.63
N TYR A 241 -10.82 9.68 -21.62
CA TYR A 241 -10.45 9.52 -20.23
C TYR A 241 -9.84 8.13 -19.97
N SER A 242 -10.49 7.06 -20.43
CA SER A 242 -9.99 5.69 -20.24
C SER A 242 -8.70 5.41 -21.02
N SER A 243 -8.59 5.93 -22.25
CA SER A 243 -7.37 5.83 -23.05
C SER A 243 -6.20 6.53 -22.36
N PHE A 244 -6.42 7.75 -21.85
CA PHE A 244 -5.42 8.50 -21.09
C PHE A 244 -5.03 7.72 -19.83
N MET A 245 -6.00 7.19 -19.08
CA MET A 245 -5.73 6.37 -17.88
C MET A 245 -4.91 5.12 -18.22
N GLY A 246 -5.12 4.51 -19.39
CA GLY A 246 -4.30 3.40 -19.89
C GLY A 246 -2.84 3.80 -20.13
N ASP A 247 -2.61 4.96 -20.77
CA ASP A 247 -1.27 5.51 -20.95
C ASP A 247 -0.62 5.88 -19.61
N PHE A 248 -1.37 6.50 -18.70
CA PHE A 248 -0.95 6.84 -17.35
C PHE A 248 -0.52 5.59 -16.55
N SER A 249 -1.31 4.51 -16.57
CA SER A 249 -0.95 3.25 -15.93
C SER A 249 0.31 2.64 -16.55
N THR A 250 0.42 2.66 -17.88
CA THR A 250 1.61 2.17 -18.59
C THR A 250 2.86 2.94 -18.18
N ALA A 251 2.80 4.28 -18.21
CA ALA A 251 3.90 5.14 -17.84
C ALA A 251 4.27 5.00 -16.36
N THR A 252 3.28 4.83 -15.47
CA THR A 252 3.50 4.53 -14.05
C THR A 252 4.28 3.23 -13.88
N GLY A 253 3.89 2.17 -14.59
CA GLY A 253 4.59 0.88 -14.54
C GLY A 253 6.02 0.96 -15.03
N ILE A 254 6.27 1.63 -16.17
CA ILE A 254 7.62 1.83 -16.72
C ILE A 254 8.48 2.65 -15.76
N ALA A 255 7.97 3.80 -15.30
CA ALA A 255 8.70 4.69 -14.40
C ALA A 255 9.02 4.01 -13.07
N THR A 256 8.08 3.24 -12.51
CA THR A 256 8.30 2.49 -11.26
C THR A 256 9.34 1.39 -11.47
N PHE A 257 9.25 0.63 -12.56
CA PHE A 257 10.23 -0.41 -12.88
C PHE A 257 11.66 0.17 -13.01
N THR A 258 11.82 1.25 -13.78
CA THR A 258 13.11 1.94 -13.92
C THR A 258 13.61 2.47 -12.57
N MET A 259 12.74 3.09 -11.78
CA MET A 259 13.10 3.60 -10.46
C MET A 259 13.46 2.50 -9.45
N MET A 260 12.88 1.30 -9.56
CA MET A 260 13.25 0.15 -8.74
C MET A 260 14.67 -0.36 -9.06
N LEU A 261 15.11 -0.26 -10.31
CA LEU A 261 16.50 -0.57 -10.65
C LEU A 261 17.45 0.51 -10.14
N LEU A 262 17.07 1.79 -10.30
CA LEU A 262 17.86 2.93 -9.80
C LEU A 262 17.93 2.97 -8.26
N SER A 263 16.92 2.47 -7.55
CA SER A 263 16.89 2.52 -6.09
C SER A 263 18.02 1.72 -5.47
N GLN A 264 18.41 0.57 -6.05
CA GLN A 264 19.57 -0.20 -5.60
C GLN A 264 20.85 0.63 -5.60
N TRP A 265 21.07 1.41 -6.67
CA TRP A 265 22.21 2.32 -6.75
C TRP A 265 22.11 3.47 -5.75
N ILE A 266 20.92 4.04 -5.55
CA ILE A 266 20.69 5.12 -4.58
C ILE A 266 21.00 4.64 -3.15
N PHE A 267 20.48 3.48 -2.75
CA PHE A 267 20.74 2.91 -1.44
C PHE A 267 22.21 2.62 -1.20
N ASN A 268 22.91 2.06 -2.19
CA ASN A 268 24.32 1.72 -2.07
C ASN A 268 25.24 2.96 -2.04
N LYS A 269 24.92 4.02 -2.79
CA LYS A 269 25.79 5.20 -2.91
C LYS A 269 25.48 6.32 -1.91
N TYR A 270 24.20 6.58 -1.63
CA TYR A 270 23.76 7.73 -0.82
C TYR A 270 23.13 7.35 0.52
N GLY A 271 22.88 6.05 0.77
CA GLY A 271 22.37 5.56 2.03
C GLY A 271 20.87 5.82 2.27
N TRP A 272 20.41 5.41 3.45
CA TRP A 272 18.98 5.41 3.82
C TRP A 272 18.39 6.81 3.92
N GLY A 273 19.11 7.77 4.53
CA GLY A 273 18.61 9.13 4.77
C GLY A 273 18.27 9.91 3.51
N VAL A 274 19.08 9.78 2.46
CA VAL A 274 18.82 10.40 1.16
C VAL A 274 17.64 9.72 0.48
N ALA A 275 17.60 8.38 0.47
CA ALA A 275 16.50 7.61 -0.10
C ALA A 275 15.14 7.96 0.54
N ALA A 276 15.09 8.11 1.88
CA ALA A 276 13.89 8.49 2.61
C ALA A 276 13.37 9.89 2.26
N LYS A 277 14.26 10.85 1.94
CA LYS A 277 13.90 12.24 1.59
C LYS A 277 13.50 12.41 0.12
N ILE A 278 13.89 11.50 -0.77
CA ILE A 278 13.58 11.61 -2.22
C ILE A 278 12.08 11.64 -2.46
N THR A 279 11.31 10.73 -1.85
CA THR A 279 9.85 10.64 -2.08
C THR A 279 9.10 11.93 -1.71
N PRO A 280 9.25 12.49 -0.48
CA PRO A 280 8.63 13.77 -0.14
C PRO A 280 9.14 14.93 -1.02
N THR A 281 10.42 14.92 -1.40
CA THR A 281 10.98 15.97 -2.27
C THR A 281 10.39 15.94 -3.68
N VAL A 282 10.29 14.74 -4.26
CA VAL A 282 9.63 14.53 -5.57
C VAL A 282 8.19 14.99 -5.50
N LEU A 283 7.46 14.62 -4.45
CA LEU A 283 6.07 15.04 -4.27
C LEU A 283 5.97 16.56 -4.09
N LEU A 284 6.88 17.18 -3.34
CA LEU A 284 6.92 18.63 -3.14
C LEU A 284 7.13 19.37 -4.47
N LEU A 285 8.21 19.04 -5.19
CA LEU A 285 8.57 19.75 -6.43
C LEU A 285 7.50 19.59 -7.50
N THR A 286 7.03 18.36 -7.71
CA THR A 286 6.00 18.08 -8.71
C THR A 286 4.62 18.57 -8.28
N GLY A 287 4.32 18.54 -6.97
CA GLY A 287 3.08 19.06 -6.39
C GLY A 287 3.00 20.58 -6.48
N VAL A 288 4.07 21.30 -6.13
CA VAL A 288 4.17 22.76 -6.32
C VAL A 288 4.00 23.13 -7.79
N GLY A 289 4.66 22.42 -8.71
CA GLY A 289 4.47 22.64 -10.14
C GLY A 289 3.01 22.47 -10.58
N PHE A 290 2.35 21.40 -10.12
CA PHE A 290 0.95 21.12 -10.44
C PHE A 290 -0.03 22.15 -9.86
N PHE A 291 0.08 22.47 -8.56
CA PHE A 291 -0.82 23.45 -7.92
C PHE A 291 -0.57 24.86 -8.42
N SER A 292 0.69 25.25 -8.67
CA SER A 292 1.00 26.55 -9.29
C SER A 292 0.37 26.68 -10.67
N LEU A 293 0.38 25.64 -11.50
CA LEU A 293 -0.29 25.66 -12.81
C LEU A 293 -1.81 25.78 -12.69
N ILE A 294 -2.43 25.19 -11.66
CA ILE A 294 -3.87 25.31 -11.46
C ILE A 294 -4.24 26.72 -10.96
N LEU A 295 -3.46 27.28 -10.04
CA LEU A 295 -3.76 28.56 -9.41
C LEU A 295 -3.37 29.76 -10.27
N PHE A 296 -2.30 29.64 -11.06
CA PHE A 296 -1.77 30.70 -11.93
C PHE A 296 -1.89 30.34 -13.41
N GLY A 297 -2.91 29.56 -13.78
CA GLY A 297 -3.13 29.13 -15.16
C GLY A 297 -3.34 30.28 -16.14
N ASP A 298 -4.07 31.33 -15.75
CA ASP A 298 -4.37 32.46 -16.64
C ASP A 298 -3.12 33.31 -16.94
N PRO A 299 -2.28 33.71 -15.95
CA PRO A 299 -1.01 34.37 -16.22
C PRO A 299 -0.02 33.55 -17.06
N LEU A 300 -0.05 32.22 -16.95
CA LEU A 300 0.84 31.31 -17.67
C LEU A 300 0.36 30.96 -19.08
N GLY A 301 -0.90 31.28 -19.41
CA GLY A 301 -1.53 31.01 -20.71
C GLY A 301 -0.71 31.47 -21.92
N PRO A 302 -0.23 32.73 -21.98
CA PRO A 302 0.57 33.23 -23.10
C PRO A 302 1.88 32.47 -23.32
N GLY A 303 2.51 31.97 -22.25
CA GLY A 303 3.72 31.15 -22.33
C GLY A 303 3.44 29.73 -22.82
N LEU A 304 2.35 29.12 -22.34
CA LEU A 304 1.95 27.76 -22.70
C LEU A 304 1.42 27.65 -24.13
N MET A 305 0.76 28.70 -24.63
CA MET A 305 0.31 28.75 -26.03
C MET A 305 1.47 28.66 -27.03
N LYS A 306 2.67 29.13 -26.68
CA LYS A 306 3.89 28.97 -27.52
C LYS A 306 4.29 27.51 -27.70
N PHE A 307 3.90 26.64 -26.77
CA PHE A 307 4.10 25.19 -26.84
C PHE A 307 2.85 24.44 -27.34
N GLY A 308 1.83 25.15 -27.82
CA GLY A 308 0.58 24.55 -28.30
C GLY A 308 -0.26 23.89 -27.20
N MET A 309 -0.06 24.26 -25.92
CA MET A 309 -0.78 23.69 -24.78
C MET A 309 -1.72 24.71 -24.15
N THR A 310 -2.94 24.26 -23.83
CA THR A 310 -3.85 25.03 -22.96
C THR A 310 -3.42 24.86 -21.49
N PRO A 311 -3.72 25.83 -20.60
CA PRO A 311 -3.45 25.68 -19.16
C PRO A 311 -4.07 24.42 -18.55
N LEU A 312 -5.27 24.06 -19.01
CA LEU A 312 -5.95 22.84 -18.56
C LEU A 312 -5.18 21.58 -18.98
N LEU A 313 -4.78 21.48 -20.26
CA LEU A 313 -4.02 20.34 -20.77
C LEU A 313 -2.65 20.23 -20.09
N ALA A 314 -1.97 21.36 -19.88
CA ALA A 314 -0.71 21.41 -19.14
C ALA A 314 -0.88 20.92 -17.70
N ALA A 315 -1.94 21.34 -17.00
CA ALA A 315 -2.26 20.86 -15.65
C ALA A 315 -2.55 19.35 -15.63
N VAL A 316 -3.20 18.80 -16.66
CA VAL A 316 -3.42 17.35 -16.78
C VAL A 316 -2.10 16.60 -16.92
N TYR A 317 -1.19 17.02 -17.81
CA TYR A 317 0.08 16.33 -18.02
C TYR A 317 1.05 16.50 -16.84
N VAL A 318 1.15 17.70 -16.27
CA VAL A 318 2.00 17.93 -15.08
C VAL A 318 1.45 17.18 -13.87
N GLY A 319 0.14 17.16 -13.67
CA GLY A 319 -0.49 16.34 -12.63
C GLY A 319 -0.31 14.84 -12.87
N ALA A 320 -0.30 14.38 -14.12
CA ALA A 320 -0.01 13.00 -14.46
C ALA A 320 1.46 12.66 -14.14
N MET A 321 2.41 13.51 -14.51
CA MET A 321 3.82 13.35 -14.17
C MET A 321 4.03 13.33 -12.65
N GLN A 322 3.41 14.27 -11.92
CA GLN A 322 3.42 14.32 -10.46
C GLN A 322 3.00 12.97 -9.87
N ASN A 323 1.89 12.41 -10.34
CA ASN A 323 1.36 11.13 -9.85
C ASN A 323 2.26 9.95 -10.21
N ILE A 324 2.75 9.91 -11.46
CA ILE A 324 3.66 8.87 -11.96
C ILE A 324 4.94 8.85 -11.12
N PHE A 325 5.62 9.99 -10.96
CA PHE A 325 6.87 10.07 -10.22
C PHE A 325 6.67 9.83 -8.72
N SER A 326 5.60 10.34 -8.13
CA SER A 326 5.31 10.12 -6.70
C SER A 326 5.01 8.65 -6.39
N LYS A 327 4.21 7.97 -7.23
CA LYS A 327 3.96 6.53 -7.09
C LYS A 327 5.23 5.71 -7.32
N SER A 328 6.00 6.06 -8.34
CA SER A 328 7.27 5.39 -8.64
C SER A 328 8.25 5.49 -7.47
N ALA A 329 8.52 6.70 -6.97
CA ALA A 329 9.39 6.93 -5.82
C ALA A 329 8.87 6.23 -4.56
N LYS A 330 7.55 6.19 -4.37
CA LYS A 330 6.96 5.48 -3.22
C LYS A 330 7.26 3.98 -3.27
N TYR A 331 6.98 3.32 -4.39
CA TYR A 331 7.19 1.88 -4.48
C TYR A 331 8.67 1.49 -4.53
N SER A 332 9.53 2.33 -5.12
CA SER A 332 10.95 2.00 -5.31
C SER A 332 11.87 2.41 -4.15
N LEU A 333 11.51 3.44 -3.38
CA LEU A 333 12.35 4.02 -2.33
C LEU A 333 11.62 4.08 -0.99
N PHE A 334 10.43 4.67 -0.93
CA PHE A 334 9.72 4.85 0.34
C PHE A 334 9.35 3.53 1.01
N ASP A 335 8.72 2.60 0.27
CA ASP A 335 8.29 1.31 0.81
C ASP A 335 9.50 0.50 1.34
N PRO A 336 10.64 0.37 0.60
CA PRO A 336 11.87 -0.19 1.13
C PRO A 336 12.43 0.57 2.35
N CYS A 337 12.47 1.90 2.33
CA CYS A 337 12.93 2.70 3.47
C CYS A 337 12.10 2.42 4.73
N LYS A 338 10.77 2.33 4.58
CA LYS A 338 9.83 1.99 5.66
C LYS A 338 10.13 0.61 6.23
N GLU A 339 10.34 -0.39 5.38
CA GLU A 339 10.67 -1.75 5.85
C GLU A 339 12.06 -1.82 6.51
N MET A 340 13.04 -1.07 6.01
CA MET A 340 14.39 -0.98 6.59
C MET A 340 14.39 -0.29 7.96
N ALA A 341 13.50 0.68 8.18
CA ALA A 341 13.35 1.37 9.45
C ALA A 341 12.93 0.43 10.60
N TYR A 342 12.30 -0.71 10.29
CA TYR A 342 11.95 -1.71 11.31
C TYR A 342 13.10 -2.65 11.69
N ILE A 343 14.21 -2.65 10.95
CA ILE A 343 15.30 -3.61 11.18
C ILE A 343 16.00 -3.42 12.52
N PRO A 344 16.44 -2.21 12.92
CA PRO A 344 17.23 -2.02 14.14
C PRO A 344 16.37 -1.97 15.42
N LEU A 345 15.07 -2.24 15.33
CA LEU A 345 14.17 -2.24 16.47
C LEU A 345 14.17 -3.60 17.16
N ASP A 346 13.97 -3.61 18.48
CA ASP A 346 13.71 -4.84 19.23
C ASP A 346 12.46 -5.56 18.69
N GLU A 347 12.41 -6.88 18.83
CA GLU A 347 11.36 -7.69 18.21
C GLU A 347 9.94 -7.31 18.67
N ASP A 348 9.75 -6.87 19.92
CA ASP A 348 8.43 -6.45 20.41
C ASP A 348 7.99 -5.13 19.78
N THR A 349 8.86 -4.11 19.80
CA THR A 349 8.59 -2.81 19.18
C THR A 349 8.40 -2.93 17.68
N LYS A 350 9.19 -3.77 17.01
CA LYS A 350 9.10 -4.05 15.58
C LYS A 350 7.75 -4.66 15.20
N VAL A 351 7.31 -5.69 15.92
CA VAL A 351 6.04 -6.37 15.63
C VAL A 351 4.86 -5.43 15.91
N LYS A 352 4.86 -4.75 17.06
CA LYS A 352 3.79 -3.81 17.45
C LYS A 352 3.75 -2.58 16.54
N GLY A 353 4.91 -2.00 16.23
CA GLY A 353 5.06 -0.83 15.37
C GLY A 353 4.62 -1.11 13.94
N LYS A 354 5.04 -2.25 13.36
CA LYS A 354 4.61 -2.65 12.02
C LYS A 354 3.10 -2.88 11.96
N ALA A 355 2.54 -3.56 12.96
CA ALA A 355 1.10 -3.75 13.04
C ALA A 355 0.34 -2.42 13.14
N ALA A 356 0.78 -1.50 14.01
CA ALA A 356 0.16 -0.20 14.17
C ALA A 356 0.22 0.64 12.88
N ILE A 357 1.36 0.67 12.21
CA ILE A 357 1.55 1.45 10.98
C ILE A 357 0.75 0.87 9.81
N ASP A 358 0.80 -0.45 9.60
CA ASP A 358 0.15 -1.07 8.46
C ASP A 358 -1.39 -1.13 8.63
N VAL A 359 -1.89 -1.29 9.86
CA VAL A 359 -3.33 -1.41 10.15
C VAL A 359 -4.00 -0.06 10.38
N VAL A 360 -3.32 0.90 11.04
CA VAL A 360 -3.91 2.20 11.40
C VAL A 360 -3.42 3.29 10.47
N CYS A 361 -2.11 3.53 10.40
CA CYS A 361 -1.54 4.69 9.70
C CYS A 361 -1.77 4.66 8.18
N ASN A 362 -1.58 3.50 7.54
CA ASN A 362 -1.78 3.36 6.10
C ASN A 362 -3.23 3.68 5.67
N PRO A 363 -4.26 3.06 6.27
CA PRO A 363 -5.65 3.42 5.98
C PRO A 363 -6.02 4.85 6.41
N LEU A 364 -5.47 5.32 7.54
CA LEU A 364 -5.70 6.67 8.05
C LEU A 364 -5.16 7.72 7.08
N GLY A 365 -4.00 7.53 6.47
CA GLY A 365 -3.44 8.47 5.49
C GLY A 365 -4.37 8.68 4.29
N LYS A 366 -4.82 7.60 3.65
CA LYS A 366 -5.75 7.68 2.52
C LYS A 366 -7.11 8.27 2.92
N SER A 367 -7.65 7.82 4.05
CA SER A 367 -8.97 8.27 4.53
C SER A 367 -8.91 9.72 4.99
N GLY A 368 -7.81 10.14 5.62
CA GLY A 368 -7.55 11.51 6.06
C GLY A 368 -7.53 12.49 4.90
N GLY A 369 -6.87 12.14 3.79
CA GLY A 369 -6.92 12.97 2.57
C GLY A 369 -8.33 13.16 2.03
N ALA A 370 -9.13 12.08 1.98
CA ALA A 370 -10.51 12.14 1.53
C ALA A 370 -11.40 12.94 2.49
N LEU A 371 -11.20 12.82 3.81
CA LEU A 371 -11.93 13.61 4.82
C LEU A 371 -11.60 15.10 4.74
N ILE A 372 -10.32 15.44 4.58
CA ILE A 372 -9.88 16.83 4.37
C ILE A 372 -10.57 17.38 3.11
N GLN A 373 -10.52 16.67 1.99
CA GLN A 373 -11.20 17.11 0.77
C GLN A 373 -12.71 17.27 0.95
N GLN A 374 -13.36 16.30 1.60
CA GLN A 374 -14.80 16.33 1.83
C GLN A 374 -15.18 17.55 2.67
N PHE A 375 -14.44 17.82 3.75
CA PHE A 375 -14.63 19.00 4.60
C PHE A 375 -14.45 20.29 3.80
N MET A 376 -13.41 20.37 2.98
CA MET A 376 -13.14 21.54 2.15
C MET A 376 -14.22 21.76 1.08
N ILE A 377 -14.66 20.71 0.38
CA ILE A 377 -15.73 20.79 -0.62
C ILE A 377 -17.05 21.26 0.04
N LEU A 378 -17.38 20.74 1.22
CA LEU A 378 -18.57 21.18 1.95
C LEU A 378 -18.49 22.64 2.39
N THR A 379 -17.30 23.10 2.78
CA THR A 379 -17.10 24.48 3.27
C THR A 379 -17.06 25.51 2.13
N PHE A 380 -16.40 25.18 1.02
CA PHE A 380 -16.16 26.11 -0.12
C PHE A 380 -17.08 25.86 -1.33
N GLY A 381 -17.99 24.89 -1.21
CA GLY A 381 -19.02 24.54 -2.20
C GLY A 381 -18.53 23.75 -3.42
N SER A 382 -17.24 23.84 -3.77
CA SER A 382 -16.67 23.10 -4.91
C SER A 382 -15.22 22.71 -4.69
N LEU A 383 -14.77 21.71 -5.45
CA LEU A 383 -13.37 21.28 -5.47
C LEU A 383 -12.46 22.36 -6.07
N ALA A 384 -12.95 23.13 -7.05
CA ALA A 384 -12.19 24.22 -7.66
C ALA A 384 -11.88 25.31 -6.62
N ASN A 385 -12.88 25.76 -5.86
CA ASN A 385 -12.71 26.77 -4.81
C ASN A 385 -11.86 26.27 -3.63
N SER A 386 -11.88 24.96 -3.37
CA SER A 386 -11.07 24.32 -2.34
C SER A 386 -9.58 24.19 -2.72
N THR A 387 -9.26 24.18 -4.02
CA THR A 387 -7.93 23.87 -4.54
C THR A 387 -6.77 24.71 -3.94
N PRO A 388 -6.86 26.06 -3.78
CA PRO A 388 -5.77 26.84 -3.18
C PRO A 388 -5.43 26.41 -1.75
N TYR A 389 -6.47 26.17 -0.94
CA TYR A 389 -6.31 25.72 0.43
C TYR A 389 -5.77 24.29 0.50
N LEU A 390 -6.20 23.40 -0.40
CA LEU A 390 -5.64 22.06 -0.51
C LEU A 390 -4.14 22.09 -0.85
N GLY A 391 -3.71 23.03 -1.69
CA GLY A 391 -2.29 23.28 -1.97
C GLY A 391 -1.51 23.74 -0.74
N GLY A 392 -2.06 24.67 0.04
CA GLY A 392 -1.46 25.11 1.31
C GLY A 392 -1.34 24.00 2.34
N ILE A 393 -2.41 23.21 2.51
CA ILE A 393 -2.42 22.03 3.41
C ILE A 393 -1.37 21.01 2.95
N LEU A 394 -1.28 20.74 1.64
CA LEU A 394 -0.28 19.85 1.07
C LEU A 394 1.14 20.30 1.42
N LEU A 395 1.45 21.60 1.28
CA LEU A 395 2.76 22.15 1.63
C LEU A 395 3.09 21.91 3.11
N VAL A 396 2.17 22.19 4.03
CA VAL A 396 2.38 21.96 5.46
C VAL A 396 2.67 20.49 5.76
N ILE A 397 1.87 19.58 5.17
CA ILE A 397 2.03 18.13 5.36
C ILE A 397 3.37 17.65 4.81
N VAL A 398 3.80 18.13 3.65
CA VAL A 398 5.06 17.70 3.03
C VAL A 398 6.27 18.26 3.78
N LEU A 399 6.18 19.48 4.32
CA LEU A 399 7.22 20.03 5.21
C LEU A 399 7.32 19.24 6.52
N ALA A 400 6.19 18.87 7.12
CA ALA A 400 6.17 17.98 8.28
C ALA A 400 6.78 16.61 7.95
N TRP A 401 6.50 16.08 6.76
CA TRP A 401 7.08 14.83 6.27
C TRP A 401 8.60 14.91 6.09
N LEU A 402 9.12 15.99 5.50
CA LEU A 402 10.56 16.22 5.38
C LEU A 402 11.24 16.35 6.76
N GLY A 403 10.59 17.03 7.70
CA GLY A 403 11.04 17.14 9.09
C GLY A 403 11.12 15.78 9.77
N ALA A 404 10.06 14.97 9.67
CA ALA A 404 10.02 13.62 10.21
C ALA A 404 11.07 12.71 9.54
N ALA A 405 11.28 12.81 8.22
CA ALA A 405 12.29 12.03 7.52
C ALA A 405 13.71 12.38 7.98
N LYS A 406 13.99 13.66 8.26
CA LYS A 406 15.28 14.10 8.82
C LYS A 406 15.47 13.61 10.27
N SER A 407 14.44 13.72 11.10
CA SER A 407 14.46 13.23 12.49
C SER A 407 14.69 11.72 12.55
N LEU A 408 13.97 10.96 11.70
CA LEU A 408 14.05 9.51 11.63
C LEU A 408 15.43 9.04 11.12
N ASP A 409 16.06 9.77 10.20
CA ASP A 409 17.41 9.51 9.70
C ASP A 409 18.46 9.60 10.81
N THR A 410 18.37 10.64 11.66
CA THR A 410 19.25 10.78 12.82
C THR A 410 19.07 9.64 13.81
N GLN A 411 17.83 9.27 14.15
CA GLN A 411 17.55 8.18 15.09
C GLN A 411 17.94 6.81 14.50
N PHE A 412 17.68 6.56 13.22
CA PHE A 412 18.03 5.32 12.54
C PHE A 412 19.54 5.10 12.49
N THR A 413 20.30 6.16 12.21
CA THR A 413 21.77 6.10 12.20
C THR A 413 22.33 5.84 13.61
N ALA A 414 21.72 6.41 14.65
CA ALA A 414 22.10 6.14 16.03
C ALA A 414 21.86 4.67 16.42
N LEU A 415 20.65 4.15 16.17
CA LEU A 415 20.30 2.74 16.46
C LEU A 415 21.18 1.76 15.67
N ARG A 416 21.50 2.07 14.42
CA ARG A 416 22.44 1.27 13.60
C ARG A 416 23.84 1.20 14.22
N ARG A 417 24.33 2.32 14.74
CA ARG A 417 25.66 2.38 15.37
C ARG A 417 25.67 1.60 16.68
N GLU A 418 24.61 1.69 17.48
CA GLU A 418 24.46 0.89 18.70
C GLU A 418 24.45 -0.62 18.39
N GLU A 419 23.68 -1.05 17.39
CA GLU A 419 23.62 -2.45 16.96
C GLU A 419 24.99 -2.97 16.43
N GLU A 420 25.74 -2.13 15.71
CA GLU A 420 27.09 -2.46 15.26
C GLU A 420 28.07 -2.60 16.43
N LEU A 421 28.01 -1.69 17.42
CA LEU A 421 28.81 -1.75 18.64
C LEU A 421 28.49 -3.01 19.46
N GLU A 422 27.22 -3.36 19.64
CA GLU A 422 26.81 -4.59 20.34
C GLU A 422 27.39 -5.85 19.66
N LYS A 423 27.32 -5.92 18.32
CA LYS A 423 27.89 -7.04 17.55
C LYS A 423 29.41 -7.09 17.64
N GLU A 424 30.08 -5.96 17.68
CA GLU A 424 31.53 -5.90 17.90
C GLU A 424 31.91 -6.36 19.30
N MET A 425 31.15 -5.94 20.32
CA MET A 425 31.33 -6.39 21.71
C MET A 425 31.09 -7.90 21.85
N GLU A 426 30.05 -8.46 21.22
CA GLU A 426 29.81 -9.90 21.19
C GLU A 426 30.96 -10.65 20.50
N ARG A 427 31.43 -10.17 19.34
CA ARG A 427 32.58 -10.77 18.65
C ARG A 427 33.88 -10.65 19.46
N ALA A 428 34.06 -9.58 20.20
CA ALA A 428 35.21 -9.38 21.08
C ALA A 428 35.14 -10.29 22.32
N ALA A 429 33.96 -10.42 22.94
CA ALA A 429 33.73 -11.30 24.08
C ALA A 429 33.96 -12.78 23.74
N VAL A 430 33.56 -13.21 22.52
CA VAL A 430 33.83 -14.57 22.02
C VAL A 430 35.32 -14.81 21.71
N LYS A 431 36.10 -13.74 21.47
CA LYS A 431 37.54 -13.83 21.16
C LYS A 431 38.46 -13.84 22.37
N ILE A 432 37.98 -13.55 23.59
CA ILE A 432 38.78 -13.68 24.81
C ILE A 432 38.78 -15.17 25.19
N PRO A 433 39.87 -15.93 24.99
CA PRO A 433 39.94 -17.27 25.55
C PRO A 433 40.03 -17.07 27.06
N ILE A 434 39.14 -17.72 27.81
CA ILE A 434 39.31 -17.90 29.24
C ILE A 434 40.57 -18.76 29.41
N VAL A 435 41.74 -18.14 29.47
CA VAL A 435 42.96 -18.80 29.94
C VAL A 435 42.76 -18.93 31.45
N SER A 436 42.28 -20.10 31.88
CA SER A 436 42.35 -20.49 33.27
C SER A 436 43.81 -20.51 33.68
N SER A 437 44.23 -19.49 34.42
CA SER A 437 45.51 -19.43 35.10
C SER A 437 45.53 -20.48 36.21
N ASN A 438 45.91 -21.72 35.88
CA ASN A 438 46.38 -22.67 36.88
C ASN A 438 47.84 -22.37 37.16
N VAL A 439 48.07 -21.47 38.10
CA VAL A 439 49.33 -21.36 38.83
C VAL A 439 48.95 -21.42 40.30
N ASP A 440 49.18 -22.59 40.90
CA ASP A 440 49.83 -22.64 42.21
C ASP A 440 50.54 -23.98 42.42
N THR A 441 51.71 -23.82 43.01
CA THR A 441 52.89 -24.67 43.02
C THR A 441 52.99 -25.57 44.25
N ASN A 442 53.58 -26.75 44.04
CA ASN A 442 54.42 -27.55 44.97
C ASN A 442 53.86 -28.10 46.30
N GLY A 443 53.77 -29.44 46.34
CA GLY A 443 54.74 -30.28 47.07
C GLY A 443 54.39 -30.76 48.48
N SER A 444 54.15 -32.06 48.65
CA SER A 444 54.90 -32.94 49.57
C SER A 444 54.36 -34.37 49.59
N VAL A 445 55.30 -35.30 49.73
CA VAL A 445 55.17 -36.76 49.81
C VAL A 445 54.72 -37.17 51.22
N GLY A 446 53.92 -38.24 51.34
CA GLY A 446 53.71 -38.92 52.62
C GLY A 446 52.59 -39.96 52.58
N SER A 447 52.94 -41.21 52.86
CA SER A 447 52.08 -42.38 52.99
C SER A 447 51.18 -42.33 54.23
N ASP A 448 50.01 -42.97 54.19
CA ASP A 448 49.68 -44.12 55.06
C ASP A 448 48.20 -44.55 54.98
N SER A 449 48.04 -45.86 55.11
CA SER A 449 46.84 -46.69 55.19
C SER A 449 45.94 -46.39 56.39
N ASN A 450 44.60 -46.47 56.24
CA ASN A 450 43.74 -47.41 57.00
C ASN A 450 42.22 -47.31 56.72
N THR A 451 41.66 -48.47 56.36
CA THR A 451 40.42 -49.15 56.85
C THR A 451 39.06 -48.44 57.09
N ASN A 452 38.03 -49.16 56.58
CA ASN A 452 36.70 -49.46 57.15
C ASN A 452 35.40 -48.74 56.69
N SER A 453 34.67 -49.45 55.80
CA SER A 453 33.31 -50.02 55.93
C SER A 453 32.10 -49.16 56.34
N SER A 454 31.08 -49.10 55.45
CA SER A 454 29.70 -49.62 55.62
C SER A 454 28.76 -49.09 54.50
N THR A 455 28.26 -49.94 53.58
CA THR A 455 26.82 -50.36 53.43
C THR A 455 25.80 -49.23 53.58
N GLU A 456 24.90 -48.93 52.63
CA GLU A 456 23.73 -49.74 52.26
C GLU A 456 22.96 -49.21 51.01
N THR A 457 22.56 -50.14 50.14
CA THR A 457 21.29 -50.28 49.37
C THR A 457 20.68 -49.15 48.50
N SER A 458 20.69 -49.45 47.19
CA SER A 458 19.67 -49.18 46.14
C SER A 458 18.26 -49.75 46.48
N PRO A 459 17.15 -49.54 45.71
CA PRO A 459 17.13 -49.40 44.25
C PRO A 459 16.08 -48.47 43.58
N ARG A 460 16.34 -48.30 42.28
CA ARG A 460 15.45 -47.98 41.14
C ARG A 460 14.08 -48.65 41.18
N ASN A 461 13.13 -48.03 40.48
CA ASN A 461 12.13 -48.60 39.56
C ASN A 461 11.31 -47.42 38.97
N LEU A 462 10.81 -47.40 37.74
CA LEU A 462 10.94 -48.19 36.51
C LEU A 462 10.40 -47.30 35.38
#